data_AF-A0A060YUY2-F1
#
_entry.id   AF-A0A060YUY2-F1
#
_cell.length_a   1.000
_cell.length_b   1.000
_cell.length_c   1.000
_cell.angle_alpha   90.00
_cell.angle_beta   90.00
_cell.angle_gamma   90.00
#
_symmetry.space_group_name_H-M   'P 1'
#
loop_
_entity.id
_entity.type
_entity.pdbx_description
1 polymer ?
#
loop_
_entity_poly.entity_id
_entity_poly.type
_entity_poly.pdbx_seq_one_letter_code
_entity_poly.pdbx_strand_id
1 'polypeptide(L)'
;MLSHVLSRSLSASTNKNREDSWFKSLFVRKVDPRKDAHSQLLAKKEDTNLYKIQFHNVKPECLDAYNKASEEVLPSINADSHYPCELIGTWNTWYGEQDQAVHLWRYRGGYPALTEVMNKLRQNKEFMEYRNERGKMLLSRRNQLLLEFSFWNEPTPRPGPNIYELRSYQLRPGTMIEWGNYWARAIEFRQQNSEAVGGFFSQIGSLYMVHHLWGKTGQPQGSNQILLVT
;
A
#
# COMPACT_ATOMS: atom_id res chain seq x y z
N MET A 1 60.93 43.57 -7.98
CA MET A 1 61.17 42.82 -6.73
C MET A 1 59.88 42.87 -5.93
N LEU A 2 59.48 41.73 -5.36
CA LEU A 2 58.32 41.50 -4.47
C LEU A 2 56.98 41.13 -5.13
N SER A 3 56.81 39.81 -5.12
CA SER A 3 55.65 38.95 -5.25
C SER A 3 54.50 39.28 -4.30
N HIS A 4 53.26 39.23 -4.79
CA HIS A 4 52.12 38.84 -3.98
C HIS A 4 51.30 37.74 -4.65
N VAL A 5 51.09 36.70 -3.85
CA VAL A 5 50.51 35.39 -4.15
C VAL A 5 49.00 35.51 -4.29
N LEU A 6 48.45 35.04 -5.42
CA LEU A 6 47.02 34.78 -5.59
C LEU A 6 46.64 33.52 -4.79
N SER A 7 45.99 33.69 -3.63
CA SER A 7 45.37 32.57 -2.92
C SER A 7 44.12 32.10 -3.67
N ARG A 8 44.19 30.93 -4.31
CA ARG A 8 43.00 30.20 -4.77
C ARG A 8 42.36 29.51 -3.56
N SER A 9 41.22 29.99 -3.09
CA SER A 9 40.37 29.24 -2.17
C SER A 9 39.35 28.42 -2.97
N LEU A 10 39.41 27.10 -2.83
CA LEU A 10 38.37 26.17 -3.28
C LEU A 10 37.26 26.22 -2.23
N SER A 11 36.09 26.76 -2.58
CA SER A 11 34.90 26.65 -1.75
C SER A 11 34.25 25.29 -1.99
N ALA A 12 34.49 24.33 -1.11
CA ALA A 12 33.70 23.11 -1.03
C ALA A 12 32.37 23.42 -0.33
N SER A 13 31.26 23.40 -1.05
CA SER A 13 29.93 23.45 -0.44
C SER A 13 29.69 22.15 0.33
N THR A 14 29.71 22.22 1.66
CA THR A 14 29.29 21.12 2.52
C THR A 14 27.77 20.98 2.43
N ASN A 15 27.33 19.89 1.81
CA ASN A 15 25.96 19.44 1.81
C ASN A 15 25.62 19.02 3.25
N LYS A 16 24.91 19.87 4.00
CA LYS A 16 24.51 19.58 5.39
C LYS A 16 23.40 18.53 5.37
N ASN A 17 23.76 17.32 5.78
CA ASN A 17 22.89 16.21 6.11
C ASN A 17 21.65 16.67 6.89
N ARG A 18 20.49 16.35 6.35
CA ARG A 18 19.17 16.59 6.94
C ARG A 18 18.67 15.36 7.74
N GLU A 19 19.57 14.47 8.11
CA GLU A 19 19.27 13.18 8.77
C GLU A 19 19.31 13.25 10.31
N ASP A 20 19.83 14.34 10.90
CA ASP A 20 20.10 14.41 12.34
C ASP A 20 18.91 14.78 13.23
N SER A 21 17.71 15.00 12.66
CA SER A 21 16.55 15.48 13.43
C SER A 21 15.61 14.38 13.94
N TRP A 22 15.61 13.18 13.35
CA TRP A 22 14.71 12.10 13.75
C TRP A 22 15.29 11.23 14.89
N PHE A 23 16.60 11.02 14.90
CA PHE A 23 17.25 10.07 15.82
C PHE A 23 17.51 10.64 17.25
N LYS A 24 17.42 11.97 17.46
CA LYS A 24 17.73 12.60 18.77
C LYS A 24 16.60 12.52 19.81
N SER A 25 15.45 11.93 19.49
CA SER A 25 14.32 11.78 20.41
C SER A 25 14.43 10.55 21.36
N LEU A 26 15.54 9.81 21.34
CA LEU A 26 15.64 8.47 21.95
C LEU A 26 16.10 8.41 23.41
N PHE A 27 16.15 9.52 24.14
CA PHE A 27 16.28 9.48 25.61
C PHE A 27 14.91 9.65 26.27
N VAL A 28 14.53 8.68 27.11
CA VAL A 28 13.24 8.60 27.82
C VAL A 28 13.07 9.83 28.72
N ARG A 29 12.46 10.89 28.17
CA ARG A 29 11.77 11.89 28.99
C ARG A 29 10.55 11.22 29.59
N LYS A 30 10.32 11.40 30.90
CA LYS A 30 9.05 11.04 31.57
C LYS A 30 7.90 11.50 30.67
N VAL A 31 7.14 10.52 30.16
CA VAL A 31 6.10 10.74 29.16
C VAL A 31 4.82 11.11 29.91
N ASP A 32 4.42 12.37 29.82
CA ASP A 32 3.02 12.73 30.08
C ASP A 32 2.15 11.90 29.12
N PRO A 33 1.00 11.35 29.56
CA PRO A 33 0.14 10.53 28.71
C PRO A 33 -0.24 11.31 27.46
N ARG A 34 0.35 10.92 26.32
CA ARG A 34 0.14 11.57 25.03
C ARG A 34 -1.28 11.29 24.55
N LYS A 35 -1.92 12.31 23.97
CA LYS A 35 -3.31 12.26 23.48
C LYS A 35 -3.45 11.86 22.00
N ASP A 36 -2.32 11.66 21.30
CA ASP A 36 -2.33 11.35 19.87
C ASP A 36 -2.53 9.85 19.61
N ALA A 37 -3.28 9.51 18.56
CA ALA A 37 -3.54 8.12 18.21
C ALA A 37 -2.25 7.40 17.79
N HIS A 38 -2.06 6.16 18.27
CA HIS A 38 -0.85 5.37 18.00
C HIS A 38 -0.54 5.16 16.50
N SER A 39 -1.54 5.25 15.62
CA SER A 39 -1.40 5.16 14.15
C SER A 39 -0.63 6.34 13.54
N GLN A 40 -0.80 7.53 14.09
CA GLN A 40 -0.22 8.78 13.56
C GLN A 40 1.30 8.83 13.67
N LEU A 41 1.88 8.05 14.58
CA LEU A 41 3.34 7.94 14.74
C LEU A 41 3.99 7.06 13.67
N LEU A 42 3.23 6.15 13.05
CA LEU A 42 3.74 5.17 12.09
C LEU A 42 3.34 5.49 10.65
N ALA A 43 2.16 6.08 10.44
CA ALA A 43 1.64 6.37 9.12
C ALA A 43 2.31 7.60 8.47
N LYS A 44 2.37 7.62 7.13
CA LYS A 44 2.38 8.91 6.42
C LYS A 44 1.05 9.61 6.78
N LYS A 45 1.08 10.94 6.97
CA LYS A 45 -0.05 11.74 7.48
C LYS A 45 -1.40 11.19 6.99
N GLU A 46 -2.30 10.85 7.91
CA GLU A 46 -3.55 10.12 7.64
C GLU A 46 -4.46 10.81 6.60
N ASP A 47 -4.32 12.13 6.45
CA ASP A 47 -5.06 12.95 5.48
C ASP A 47 -4.53 12.83 4.04
N THR A 48 -3.42 12.13 3.82
CA THR A 48 -2.80 11.99 2.48
C THR A 48 -3.39 10.79 1.74
N ASN A 49 -3.17 9.58 2.24
CA ASN A 49 -3.52 8.32 1.57
C ASN A 49 -4.25 7.38 2.52
N LEU A 50 -5.45 6.95 2.12
CA LEU A 50 -6.13 5.80 2.72
C LEU A 50 -6.14 4.66 1.70
N TYR A 51 -5.77 3.46 2.13
CA TYR A 51 -5.81 2.28 1.27
C TYR A 51 -6.96 1.37 1.65
N LYS A 52 -7.50 0.64 0.67
CA LYS A 52 -8.48 -0.41 0.87
C LYS A 52 -8.00 -1.67 0.18
N ILE A 53 -7.74 -2.71 0.96
CA ILE A 53 -7.51 -4.05 0.42
C ILE A 53 -8.80 -4.85 0.48
N GLN A 54 -9.10 -5.55 -0.60
CA GLN A 54 -10.30 -6.37 -0.75
C GLN A 54 -9.88 -7.79 -1.10
N PHE A 55 -10.44 -8.76 -0.38
CA PHE A 55 -10.28 -10.18 -0.64
C PHE A 55 -11.65 -10.72 -1.04
N HIS A 56 -11.74 -11.27 -2.23
CA HIS A 56 -12.96 -11.82 -2.80
C HIS A 56 -12.73 -13.30 -3.07
N ASN A 57 -13.36 -14.17 -2.28
CA ASN A 57 -13.35 -15.61 -2.56
C ASN A 57 -14.42 -15.87 -3.60
N VAL A 58 -14.01 -16.27 -4.79
CA VAL A 58 -14.85 -16.52 -5.95
C VAL A 58 -15.25 -17.99 -5.95
N LYS A 59 -16.43 -18.30 -6.49
CA LYS A 59 -16.79 -19.68 -6.81
C LYS A 59 -15.80 -20.21 -7.86
N PRO A 60 -15.20 -21.40 -7.68
CA PRO A 60 -14.17 -21.91 -8.59
C PRO A 60 -14.61 -21.90 -10.07
N GLU A 61 -15.86 -22.29 -10.34
CA GLU A 61 -16.43 -22.32 -11.69
C GLU A 61 -16.70 -20.94 -12.31
N CYS A 62 -16.56 -19.87 -11.54
CA CYS A 62 -16.83 -18.49 -11.97
C CYS A 62 -15.58 -17.61 -12.09
N LEU A 63 -14.38 -18.12 -11.79
CA LEU A 63 -13.17 -17.30 -11.70
C LEU A 63 -12.88 -16.50 -12.98
N ASP A 64 -12.98 -17.14 -14.15
CA ASP A 64 -12.74 -16.49 -15.44
C ASP A 64 -13.78 -15.40 -15.75
N ALA A 65 -15.07 -15.70 -15.53
CA ALA A 65 -16.14 -14.72 -15.72
C ALA A 65 -16.01 -13.53 -14.77
N TYR A 66 -15.61 -13.78 -13.52
CA TYR A 66 -15.34 -12.77 -12.52
C TYR A 66 -14.16 -11.87 -12.92
N ASN A 67 -13.07 -12.45 -13.43
CA ASN A 67 -11.89 -11.73 -13.88
C ASN A 67 -12.24 -10.81 -15.05
N LYS A 68 -12.91 -11.34 -16.07
CA LYS A 68 -13.36 -10.58 -17.23
C LYS A 68 -14.23 -9.39 -16.83
N ALA A 69 -15.23 -9.61 -15.99
CA ALA A 69 -16.09 -8.52 -15.51
C ALA A 69 -15.31 -7.45 -14.73
N SER A 70 -14.28 -7.86 -13.99
CA SER A 70 -13.43 -6.93 -13.22
C SER A 70 -12.46 -6.15 -14.11
N GLU A 71 -11.90 -6.77 -15.15
CA GLU A 71 -11.04 -6.12 -16.15
C GLU A 71 -11.80 -5.10 -17.00
N GLU A 72 -13.09 -5.32 -17.25
CA GLU A 72 -13.91 -4.36 -18.00
C GLU A 72 -14.22 -3.10 -17.16
N VAL A 73 -14.48 -3.26 -15.86
CA VAL A 73 -15.08 -2.19 -15.03
C VAL A 73 -14.07 -1.48 -14.10
N LEU A 74 -13.11 -2.20 -13.51
CA LEU A 74 -12.20 -1.57 -12.54
C LEU A 74 -11.22 -0.59 -13.19
N PRO A 75 -10.63 -0.87 -14.37
CA PRO A 75 -9.78 0.10 -15.06
C PRO A 75 -10.51 1.36 -15.51
N SER A 76 -11.79 1.28 -15.89
CA SER A 76 -12.57 2.46 -16.29
C SER A 76 -12.81 3.39 -15.10
N ILE A 77 -13.13 2.84 -13.92
CA ILE A 77 -13.23 3.62 -12.67
C ILE A 77 -11.89 4.26 -12.30
N ASN A 78 -10.79 3.53 -12.46
CA ASN A 78 -9.45 4.04 -12.18
C ASN A 78 -9.02 5.18 -13.12
N ALA A 79 -9.41 5.11 -14.40
CA ALA A 79 -9.06 6.12 -15.39
C ALA A 79 -9.92 7.39 -15.27
N ASP A 80 -11.10 7.29 -14.67
CA ASP A 80 -12.02 8.41 -14.54
C ASP A 80 -11.63 9.33 -13.36
N SER A 81 -11.09 10.49 -13.71
CA SER A 81 -10.72 11.57 -12.77
C SER A 81 -11.88 12.07 -11.89
N HIS A 82 -13.13 11.73 -12.22
CA HIS A 82 -14.29 11.99 -11.37
C HIS A 82 -14.20 11.25 -10.02
N TYR A 83 -13.47 10.13 -9.95
CA TYR A 83 -13.24 9.38 -8.72
C TYR A 83 -11.85 9.70 -8.16
N PRO A 84 -11.73 10.30 -6.95
CA PRO A 84 -10.44 10.53 -6.31
C PRO A 84 -9.84 9.23 -5.71
N CYS A 85 -9.72 8.20 -6.54
CA CYS A 85 -9.12 6.92 -6.17
C CYS A 85 -8.26 6.36 -7.30
N GLU A 86 -7.40 5.42 -6.93
CA GLU A 86 -6.48 4.74 -7.83
C GLU A 86 -6.45 3.24 -7.53
N LEU A 87 -6.60 2.42 -8.57
CA LEU A 87 -6.40 0.99 -8.53
C LEU A 87 -4.90 0.70 -8.56
N ILE A 88 -4.35 0.31 -7.41
CA ILE A 88 -2.95 -0.07 -7.29
C ILE A 88 -2.70 -1.44 -7.94
N GLY A 89 -3.68 -2.34 -7.85
CA GLY A 89 -3.63 -3.60 -8.59
C GLY A 89 -4.78 -4.53 -8.27
N THR A 90 -4.93 -5.51 -9.16
CA THR A 90 -5.85 -6.64 -9.10
C THR A 90 -5.04 -7.91 -9.36
N TRP A 91 -5.18 -8.91 -8.51
CA TRP A 91 -4.43 -10.15 -8.60
C TRP A 91 -5.30 -11.36 -8.27
N ASN A 92 -4.93 -12.51 -8.80
CA ASN A 92 -5.46 -13.81 -8.36
C ASN A 92 -4.42 -14.52 -7.49
N THR A 93 -4.90 -15.14 -6.42
CA THR A 93 -4.07 -15.89 -5.48
C THR A 93 -3.74 -17.27 -6.05
N TRP A 94 -2.45 -17.62 -6.09
CA TRP A 94 -2.00 -18.94 -6.58
C TRP A 94 -1.65 -19.91 -5.45
N TYR A 95 -0.91 -19.43 -4.46
CA TYR A 95 -0.59 -20.16 -3.24
C TYR A 95 -1.25 -19.48 -2.04
N GLY A 96 -1.93 -20.27 -1.21
CA GLY A 96 -2.81 -19.80 -0.13
C GLY A 96 -4.27 -20.16 -0.42
N GLU A 97 -5.17 -19.20 -0.21
CA GLU A 97 -6.59 -19.31 -0.54
C GLU A 97 -6.78 -19.29 -2.07
N GLN A 98 -6.92 -20.47 -2.70
CA GLN A 98 -7.20 -20.57 -4.14
C GLN A 98 -8.58 -20.00 -4.49
N ASP A 99 -8.77 -19.65 -5.77
CA ASP A 99 -9.98 -18.99 -6.27
C ASP A 99 -10.29 -17.64 -5.58
N GLN A 100 -9.26 -16.99 -5.04
CA GLN A 100 -9.36 -15.68 -4.40
C GLN A 100 -8.77 -14.60 -5.31
N ALA A 101 -9.53 -13.52 -5.49
CA ALA A 101 -9.04 -12.28 -6.08
C ALA A 101 -8.74 -11.24 -4.99
N VAL A 102 -7.64 -10.53 -5.13
CA VAL A 102 -7.22 -9.45 -4.23
C VAL A 102 -7.14 -8.14 -4.99
N HIS A 103 -7.79 -7.10 -4.46
CA HIS A 103 -7.79 -5.75 -5.03
C HIS A 103 -7.23 -4.75 -4.04
N LEU A 104 -6.32 -3.88 -4.47
CA LEU A 104 -5.80 -2.80 -3.64
C LEU A 104 -6.13 -1.44 -4.27
N TRP A 105 -6.85 -0.61 -3.52
CA TRP A 105 -7.24 0.74 -3.91
C TRP A 105 -6.58 1.77 -3.01
N ARG A 106 -6.23 2.92 -3.57
CA ARG A 106 -5.76 4.12 -2.88
C ARG A 106 -6.78 5.24 -3.03
N TYR A 107 -7.05 5.98 -1.96
CA TYR A 107 -7.92 7.16 -1.92
C TYR A 107 -7.09 8.36 -1.46
N ARG A 108 -6.86 9.30 -2.39
CA ARG A 108 -6.09 10.54 -2.13
C ARG A 108 -7.00 11.54 -1.42
N GLY A 109 -6.64 11.96 -0.20
CA GLY A 109 -7.52 12.72 0.68
C GLY A 109 -8.28 11.88 1.72
N GLY A 110 -7.82 10.64 1.95
CA GLY A 110 -8.22 9.85 3.11
C GLY A 110 -9.69 9.38 3.12
N TYR A 111 -10.30 9.40 4.31
CA TYR A 111 -11.70 8.99 4.53
C TYR A 111 -12.74 9.84 3.76
N PRO A 112 -12.60 11.18 3.66
CA PRO A 112 -13.48 11.98 2.81
C PRO A 112 -13.52 11.50 1.36
N ALA A 113 -12.34 11.27 0.75
CA ALA A 113 -12.25 10.79 -0.63
C ALA A 113 -12.88 9.41 -0.81
N LEU A 114 -12.65 8.48 0.13
CA LEU A 114 -13.33 7.18 0.15
C LEU A 114 -14.86 7.35 0.18
N THR A 115 -15.37 8.21 1.05
CA THR A 115 -16.82 8.43 1.21
C THR A 115 -17.42 9.01 -0.07
N GLU A 116 -16.75 10.00 -0.66
CA GLU A 116 -17.13 10.61 -1.93
C GLU A 116 -17.20 9.57 -3.05
N VAL A 117 -16.13 8.79 -3.25
CA VAL A 117 -16.09 7.74 -4.28
C VAL A 117 -17.21 6.73 -4.06
N MET A 118 -17.41 6.26 -2.83
CA MET A 118 -18.47 5.30 -2.52
C MET A 118 -19.88 5.85 -2.78
N ASN A 119 -20.10 7.16 -2.59
CA ASN A 119 -21.38 7.79 -2.91
C ASN A 119 -21.59 7.93 -4.42
N LYS A 120 -20.56 8.38 -5.16
CA LYS A 120 -20.60 8.48 -6.62
C LYS A 120 -20.81 7.11 -7.28
N LEU A 121 -20.11 6.08 -6.82
CA LEU A 121 -20.26 4.70 -7.33
C LEU A 121 -21.66 4.13 -7.12
N ARG A 122 -22.39 4.52 -6.06
CA ARG A 122 -23.80 4.08 -5.88
C ARG A 122 -24.74 4.65 -6.93
N GLN A 123 -24.40 5.78 -7.53
CA GLN A 123 -25.20 6.43 -8.57
C GLN A 123 -24.80 5.97 -9.97
N ASN A 124 -23.64 5.34 -10.11
CA ASN A 124 -23.16 4.77 -11.37
C ASN A 124 -23.90 3.44 -11.66
N LYS A 125 -24.78 3.45 -12.68
CA LYS A 125 -25.60 2.29 -13.05
C LYS A 125 -24.76 1.09 -13.50
N GLU A 126 -23.75 1.33 -14.33
CA GLU A 126 -22.85 0.28 -14.84
C GLU A 126 -22.09 -0.40 -13.69
N PHE A 127 -21.55 0.38 -12.76
CA PHE A 127 -20.90 -0.17 -11.57
C PHE A 127 -21.87 -0.96 -10.68
N MET A 128 -23.10 -0.49 -10.54
CA MET A 128 -24.12 -1.18 -9.73
C MET A 128 -24.55 -2.51 -10.35
N GLU A 129 -24.66 -2.57 -11.68
CA GLU A 129 -24.91 -3.81 -12.43
C GLU A 129 -23.72 -4.78 -12.28
N TYR A 130 -22.50 -4.31 -12.53
CA TYR A 130 -21.28 -5.08 -12.27
C TYR A 130 -21.23 -5.62 -10.83
N ARG A 131 -21.54 -4.78 -9.85
CA ARG A 131 -21.56 -5.17 -8.43
C ARG A 131 -22.56 -6.28 -8.17
N ASN A 132 -23.73 -6.25 -8.82
CA ASN A 132 -24.78 -7.26 -8.69
C ASN A 132 -24.35 -8.59 -9.31
N GLU A 133 -23.90 -8.57 -10.57
CA GLU A 133 -23.47 -9.78 -11.27
C GLU A 133 -22.26 -10.43 -10.61
N ARG A 134 -21.24 -9.63 -10.26
CA ARG A 134 -20.10 -10.08 -9.45
C ARG A 134 -20.55 -10.71 -8.13
N GLY A 135 -21.59 -10.16 -7.50
CA GLY A 135 -22.16 -10.70 -6.26
C GLY A 135 -22.59 -12.16 -6.36
N LYS A 136 -23.10 -12.60 -7.52
CA LYS A 136 -23.57 -13.98 -7.76
C LYS A 136 -22.41 -14.98 -7.87
N MET A 137 -21.21 -14.49 -8.22
CA MET A 137 -20.01 -15.29 -8.44
C MET A 137 -19.17 -15.49 -7.18
N LEU A 138 -19.54 -14.87 -6.04
CA LEU A 138 -18.73 -14.84 -4.83
C LEU A 138 -19.23 -15.81 -3.76
N LEU A 139 -18.28 -16.48 -3.09
CA LEU A 139 -18.51 -17.23 -1.86
C LEU A 139 -18.46 -16.31 -0.63
N SER A 140 -17.45 -15.45 -0.56
CA SER A 140 -17.28 -14.51 0.56
C SER A 140 -16.48 -13.28 0.15
N ARG A 141 -16.53 -12.24 0.98
CA ARG A 141 -15.75 -11.01 0.79
C ARG A 141 -15.25 -10.47 2.12
N ARG A 142 -14.03 -9.95 2.13
CA ARG A 142 -13.44 -9.22 3.25
C ARG A 142 -12.78 -7.94 2.76
N ASN A 143 -12.99 -6.83 3.45
CA ASN A 143 -12.33 -5.57 3.17
C ASN A 143 -11.59 -5.10 4.43
N GLN A 144 -10.43 -4.48 4.26
CA GLN A 144 -9.75 -3.75 5.32
C GLN A 144 -9.37 -2.36 4.81
N LEU A 145 -9.47 -1.37 5.69
CA LEU A 145 -8.90 -0.05 5.45
C LEU A 145 -7.55 0.02 6.14
N LEU A 146 -6.56 0.49 5.39
CA LEU A 146 -5.17 0.45 5.78
C LEU A 146 -4.54 1.84 5.68
N LEU A 147 -3.53 2.07 6.52
CA LEU A 147 -2.57 3.16 6.34
C LEU A 147 -1.23 2.57 5.92
N GLU A 148 -0.46 3.35 5.16
CA GLU A 148 0.90 2.99 4.77
C GLU A 148 1.91 3.39 5.84
N PHE A 149 2.95 2.58 6.04
CA PHE A 149 4.07 2.96 6.91
C PHE A 149 4.87 4.12 6.31
N SER A 150 5.28 5.05 7.15
CA SER A 150 6.06 6.24 6.77
C SER A 150 7.42 5.92 6.15
N PHE A 151 8.04 4.82 6.59
CA PHE A 151 9.33 4.32 6.09
C PHE A 151 9.22 3.43 4.84
N TRP A 152 8.01 3.23 4.30
CA TRP A 152 7.80 2.49 3.05
C TRP A 152 7.60 3.44 1.86
N ASN A 153 8.00 2.99 0.67
CA ASN A 153 7.70 3.72 -0.57
C ASN A 153 6.20 3.68 -0.85
N GLU A 154 5.69 4.74 -1.49
CA GLU A 154 4.33 4.66 -2.05
C GLU A 154 4.32 3.64 -3.19
N PRO A 155 3.28 2.80 -3.31
CA PRO A 155 3.14 1.89 -4.44
C PRO A 155 3.08 2.67 -5.75
N THR A 156 3.91 2.28 -6.71
CA THR A 156 3.89 2.78 -8.09
C THR A 156 3.73 1.62 -9.07
N PRO A 157 3.12 1.85 -10.25
CA PRO A 157 3.11 0.86 -11.32
C PRO A 157 4.52 0.41 -11.67
N ARG A 158 4.67 -0.90 -11.96
CA ARG A 158 5.95 -1.51 -12.33
C ARG A 158 5.90 -1.97 -13.79
N PRO A 159 6.97 -1.72 -14.59
CA PRO A 159 7.01 -2.17 -15.97
C PRO A 159 7.14 -3.70 -16.04
N GLY A 160 6.64 -4.27 -17.14
CA GLY A 160 6.80 -5.68 -17.46
C GLY A 160 5.93 -6.64 -16.64
N PRO A 161 6.08 -7.94 -16.89
CA PRO A 161 5.42 -8.96 -16.10
C PRO A 161 6.07 -9.03 -14.70
N ASN A 162 5.23 -8.96 -13.68
CA ASN A 162 5.64 -8.99 -12.28
C ASN A 162 4.85 -10.05 -11.52
N ILE A 163 5.55 -10.74 -10.62
CA ILE A 163 4.95 -11.64 -9.63
C ILE A 163 4.92 -10.89 -8.31
N TYR A 164 3.76 -10.90 -7.65
CA TYR A 164 3.56 -10.22 -6.39
C TYR A 164 3.46 -11.22 -5.24
N GLU A 165 3.98 -10.83 -4.09
CA GLU A 165 3.90 -11.60 -2.85
C GLU A 165 3.27 -10.71 -1.79
N LEU A 166 2.10 -11.10 -1.29
CA LEU A 166 1.41 -10.45 -0.17
C LEU A 166 1.66 -11.26 1.10
N ARG A 167 2.40 -10.68 2.03
CA ARG A 167 2.63 -11.26 3.36
C ARG A 167 1.74 -10.58 4.38
N SER A 168 1.02 -11.37 5.15
CA SER A 168 0.08 -10.83 6.15
C SER A 168 0.45 -11.32 7.55
N TYR A 169 0.67 -10.38 8.47
CA TYR A 169 1.10 -10.67 9.84
C TYR A 169 0.02 -10.21 10.83
N GLN A 170 -0.50 -11.17 11.61
CA GLN A 170 -1.31 -10.85 12.78
C GLN A 170 -0.38 -10.57 13.96
N LEU A 171 -0.30 -9.31 14.36
CA LEU A 171 0.51 -8.91 15.50
C LEU A 171 -0.25 -9.07 16.81
N ARG A 172 0.51 -9.21 17.90
CA ARG A 172 -0.05 -9.13 19.25
C ARG A 172 -0.46 -7.68 19.53
N PRO A 173 -1.61 -7.43 20.18
CA PRO A 173 -2.00 -6.09 20.57
C PRO A 173 -0.88 -5.36 21.32
N GLY A 174 -0.66 -4.08 20.99
CA GLY A 174 0.40 -3.25 21.58
C GLY A 174 1.79 -3.37 20.94
N THR A 175 2.03 -4.34 20.05
CA THR A 175 3.38 -4.57 19.48
C THR A 175 3.65 -3.87 18.14
N MET A 176 2.65 -3.16 17.58
CA MET A 176 2.74 -2.54 16.24
C MET A 176 3.91 -1.55 16.11
N ILE A 177 4.14 -0.72 17.12
CA ILE A 177 5.22 0.29 17.09
C ILE A 177 6.59 -0.38 17.16
N GLU A 178 6.76 -1.33 18.08
CA GLU A 178 7.99 -2.09 18.20
C GLU A 178 8.30 -2.84 16.89
N TRP A 179 7.30 -3.52 16.34
CA TRP A 179 7.42 -4.23 15.08
C TRP A 179 7.81 -3.29 13.93
N GLY A 180 7.16 -2.12 13.84
CA GLY A 180 7.48 -1.07 12.86
C GLY A 180 8.92 -0.58 12.98
N ASN A 181 9.44 -0.39 14.21
CA ASN A 181 10.81 0.05 14.45
C ASN A 181 11.87 -0.99 14.04
N TYR A 182 11.55 -2.29 14.15
CA TYR A 182 12.43 -3.33 13.61
C TYR A 182 12.43 -3.32 12.08
N TRP A 183 11.26 -3.21 11.45
CA TRP A 183 11.15 -3.22 10.00
C TRP A 183 11.69 -1.96 9.32
N ALA A 184 11.59 -0.80 9.96
CA ALA A 184 12.19 0.43 9.45
C ALA A 184 13.70 0.30 9.21
N ARG A 185 14.41 -0.51 10.02
CA ARG A 185 15.84 -0.81 9.83
C ARG A 185 16.07 -1.91 8.80
N ALA A 186 15.20 -2.92 8.77
CA ALA A 186 15.37 -4.07 7.88
C ALA A 186 15.02 -3.75 6.41
N ILE A 187 14.09 -2.82 6.19
CA ILE A 187 13.58 -2.49 4.84
C ILE A 187 14.66 -1.86 3.96
N GLU A 188 15.59 -1.10 4.53
CA GLU A 188 16.70 -0.45 3.82
C GLU A 188 17.52 -1.46 3.01
N PHE A 189 17.80 -2.63 3.59
CA PHE A 189 18.53 -3.71 2.90
C PHE A 189 17.72 -4.33 1.76
N ARG A 190 16.39 -4.42 1.91
CA ARG A 190 15.52 -5.04 0.90
C ARG A 190 15.13 -4.09 -0.24
N GLN A 191 15.16 -2.78 0.00
CA GLN A 191 14.93 -1.78 -1.04
C GLN A 191 16.02 -1.78 -2.11
N GLN A 192 17.23 -2.25 -1.79
CA GLN A 192 18.33 -2.37 -2.76
C GLN A 192 17.96 -3.23 -3.98
N ASN A 193 17.12 -4.24 -3.79
CA ASN A 193 16.66 -5.12 -4.88
C ASN A 193 15.42 -4.59 -5.61
N SER A 194 14.96 -3.37 -5.27
CA SER A 194 13.73 -2.78 -5.80
C SER A 194 12.48 -3.67 -5.64
N GLU A 195 12.43 -4.55 -4.64
CA GLU A 195 11.32 -5.51 -4.48
C GLU A 195 10.14 -4.94 -3.66
N ALA A 196 10.38 -3.93 -2.83
CA ALA A 196 9.38 -3.36 -1.95
C ALA A 196 8.31 -2.57 -2.75
N VAL A 197 7.04 -3.01 -2.69
CA VAL A 197 5.92 -2.30 -3.34
C VAL A 197 5.16 -1.44 -2.34
N GLY A 198 4.79 -2.01 -1.19
CA GLY A 198 4.01 -1.30 -0.18
C GLY A 198 4.03 -2.01 1.16
N GLY A 199 3.92 -1.25 2.24
CA GLY A 199 3.83 -1.76 3.61
C GLY A 199 2.70 -1.03 4.32
N PHE A 200 1.75 -1.80 4.86
CA PHE A 200 0.48 -1.28 5.33
C PHE A 200 0.08 -1.89 6.67
N PHE A 201 -0.69 -1.17 7.46
CA PHE A 201 -1.29 -1.69 8.69
C PHE A 201 -2.78 -1.34 8.77
N SER A 202 -3.55 -2.25 9.36
CA SER A 202 -5.01 -2.14 9.46
C SER A 202 -5.45 -1.01 10.38
N GLN A 203 -6.33 -0.14 9.88
CA GLN A 203 -7.12 0.80 10.68
C GLN A 203 -8.52 0.28 10.98
N ILE A 204 -9.20 -0.29 9.97
CA ILE A 204 -10.55 -0.81 10.09
C ILE A 204 -10.62 -2.21 9.47
N GLY A 205 -11.37 -3.11 10.10
CA GLY A 205 -11.48 -4.52 9.75
C GLY A 205 -10.72 -5.38 10.78
N SER A 206 -9.96 -6.38 10.31
CA SER A 206 -9.11 -7.19 11.19
C SER A 206 -7.97 -6.33 11.75
N LEU A 207 -8.05 -6.00 13.04
CA LEU A 207 -7.10 -5.13 13.74
C LEU A 207 -5.76 -5.83 14.03
N TYR A 208 -4.72 -5.03 14.28
CA TYR A 208 -3.34 -5.49 14.52
C TYR A 208 -2.76 -6.31 13.37
N MET A 209 -3.29 -6.11 12.16
CA MET A 209 -2.80 -6.76 10.95
C MET A 209 -1.82 -5.85 10.21
N VAL A 210 -0.73 -6.43 9.72
CA VAL A 210 0.23 -5.79 8.84
C VAL A 210 0.32 -6.54 7.53
N HIS A 211 0.37 -5.81 6.42
CA HIS A 211 0.52 -6.34 5.08
C HIS A 211 1.79 -5.79 4.44
N HIS A 212 2.64 -6.68 3.94
CA HIS A 212 3.73 -6.33 3.04
C HIS A 212 3.41 -6.82 1.64
N LEU A 213 3.49 -5.91 0.67
CA LEU A 213 3.40 -6.22 -0.74
C LEU A 213 4.80 -6.12 -1.35
N TRP A 214 5.26 -7.21 -1.93
CA TRP A 214 6.52 -7.30 -2.66
C TRP A 214 6.24 -7.59 -4.13
N GLY A 215 7.12 -7.13 -5.01
CA GLY A 215 7.03 -7.33 -6.44
C GLY A 215 8.39 -7.71 -7.00
N LYS A 216 8.43 -8.77 -7.80
CA LYS A 216 9.64 -9.24 -8.48
C LYS A 216 9.36 -9.36 -9.96
N THR A 217 10.35 -9.01 -10.78
CA THR A 217 10.27 -9.26 -12.22
C THR A 217 10.22 -10.77 -12.46
N GLY A 218 9.24 -11.22 -13.23
CA GLY A 218 9.07 -12.64 -13.55
C GLY A 218 7.94 -12.81 -14.54
N GLN A 219 8.06 -13.76 -15.48
CA GLN A 219 6.99 -14.06 -16.43
C GLN A 219 5.94 -14.95 -15.76
N PRO A 220 4.68 -14.49 -15.56
CA PRO A 220 3.59 -15.36 -15.18
C PRO A 220 3.17 -16.19 -16.40
N GLN A 221 2.87 -17.47 -16.19
CA GLN A 221 2.14 -18.27 -17.17
C GLN A 221 0.65 -17.90 -17.07
N GLY A 222 0.24 -16.84 -17.77
CA GLY A 222 -1.16 -16.38 -17.82
C GLY A 222 -1.32 -14.87 -17.70
N SER A 223 -2.26 -14.31 -18.46
CA SER A 223 -2.64 -12.90 -18.43
C SER A 223 -3.51 -12.62 -17.21
N ASN A 224 -2.87 -12.46 -16.05
CA ASN A 224 -3.29 -11.66 -14.89
C ASN A 224 -2.26 -11.88 -13.79
N GLN A 225 -1.68 -10.81 -13.28
CA GLN A 225 -0.51 -10.87 -12.40
C GLN A 225 -0.81 -11.73 -11.16
N ILE A 226 0.14 -12.62 -10.85
CA ILE A 226 -0.04 -13.66 -9.84
C ILE A 226 0.29 -13.10 -8.45
N LEU A 227 -0.57 -13.38 -7.46
CA LEU A 227 -0.31 -13.12 -6.06
C LEU A 227 -0.02 -14.41 -5.29
N LEU A 228 1.11 -14.42 -4.59
CA LEU A 228 1.40 -15.44 -3.59
C LEU A 228 1.05 -14.87 -2.22
N VAL A 229 0.15 -15.54 -1.50
CA VAL A 229 -0.23 -15.13 -0.15
C VAL A 229 0.48 -16.06 0.84
N THR A 230 1.33 -15.49 1.67
CA THR A 230 2.11 -16.21 2.70
C THR A 230 1.81 -15.70 4.09
#